data_AF-A0ABD7IVK4-F1
#
_entry.id   AF-A0ABD7IVK4-F1
#
_cell.length_a   1.000
_cell.length_b   1.000
_cell.length_c   1.000
_cell.angle_alpha   90.00
_cell.angle_beta   90.00
_cell.angle_gamma   90.00
#
_symmetry.space_group_name_H-M   'P 1'
#
loop_
_entity.id
_entity.type
_entity.pdbx_description
1 polymer ?
#
loop_
_entity_poly.entity_id
_entity_poly.type
_entity_poly.pdbx_seq_one_letter_code
_entity_poly.pdbx_strand_id
1 'polypeptide(L)'
;MVEFAVKNPTIENINKARSLVSKMWLWDKNKYNPVLNAAEEVNRYLSTTLNGSSNDDGLILNNTHAATFVKLIDTDKDGILDRYEANMGIGTNYTNADSDGDGKSDGFEIFNDTDPLVSPYDWFDKNGEKIKIVT
;
A
#
# COMPACT_ATOMS: atom_id res chain seq x y z
N MET A 1 13.61 3.08 4.42
CA MET A 1 13.16 4.16 5.34
C MET A 1 11.65 4.37 5.30
N VAL A 2 10.99 4.34 4.13
CA VAL A 2 9.51 4.33 4.03
C VAL A 2 8.92 3.01 4.53
N GLU A 3 9.44 1.86 4.10
CA GLU A 3 9.07 0.55 4.71
C GLU A 3 9.25 0.52 6.23
N PHE A 4 10.26 1.22 6.75
CA PHE A 4 10.50 1.28 8.19
C PHE A 4 9.41 2.10 8.89
N ALA A 5 8.87 3.13 8.24
CA ALA A 5 7.71 3.86 8.71
C ALA A 5 6.42 3.04 8.60
N VAL A 6 6.29 2.11 7.66
CA VAL A 6 5.15 1.17 7.60
C VAL A 6 5.23 0.16 8.75
N LYS A 7 6.40 -0.45 8.95
CA LYS A 7 6.65 -1.44 10.00
C LYS A 7 6.67 -0.81 11.41
N ASN A 8 7.03 0.47 11.52
CA ASN A 8 7.07 1.25 12.77
C ASN A 8 6.51 2.67 12.54
N PRO A 9 5.17 2.81 12.46
CA PRO A 9 4.49 4.05 12.08
C PRO A 9 4.43 5.02 13.25
N THR A 10 5.58 5.64 13.54
CA THR A 10 5.69 6.78 14.43
C THR A 10 5.69 8.07 13.62
N ILE A 11 5.24 9.17 14.22
CA ILE A 11 5.29 10.51 13.61
C ILE A 11 6.70 10.84 13.06
N GLU A 12 7.75 10.48 13.81
CA GLU A 12 9.14 10.71 13.38
C GLU A 12 9.49 9.91 12.12
N ASN A 13 9.17 8.62 12.08
CA ASN A 13 9.46 7.76 10.94
C ASN A 13 8.65 8.17 9.71
N ILE A 14 7.38 8.55 9.90
CA ILE A 14 6.51 9.06 8.83
C ILE A 14 7.04 10.38 8.28
N ASN A 15 7.50 11.30 9.12
CA ASN A 15 8.08 12.56 8.67
C ASN A 15 9.39 12.34 7.88
N LYS A 16 10.22 11.38 8.31
CA LYS A 16 11.42 10.96 7.54
C LYS A 16 11.01 10.36 6.20
N ALA A 17 10.04 9.46 6.18
CA ALA A 17 9.50 8.84 4.97
C ALA A 17 8.93 9.88 4.00
N ARG A 18 8.09 10.79 4.49
CA ARG A 18 7.52 11.91 3.72
C ARG A 18 8.58 12.83 3.13
N SER A 19 9.64 13.16 3.91
CA SER A 19 10.76 13.96 3.41
C SER A 19 11.53 13.26 2.29
N LEU A 20 11.54 11.93 2.23
CA LEU A 20 12.22 11.17 1.18
C LEU A 20 11.35 11.04 -0.06
N VAL A 21 10.08 10.67 0.11
CA VAL A 21 9.10 10.62 -1.00
C VAL A 21 9.00 11.98 -1.69
N SER A 22 8.93 13.08 -0.92
CA SER A 22 8.92 14.44 -1.46
C SER A 22 10.19 14.84 -2.21
N LYS A 23 11.32 14.14 -2.01
CA LYS A 23 12.57 14.35 -2.75
C LYS A 23 12.69 13.43 -3.96
N MET A 24 12.07 12.26 -3.90
CA MET A 24 12.03 11.26 -4.98
C MET A 24 11.15 11.75 -6.12
N TRP A 25 10.02 12.39 -5.79
CA TRP A 25 9.02 12.84 -6.77
C TRP A 25 9.21 14.33 -7.05
N LEU A 26 10.12 14.64 -7.97
CA LEU A 26 10.51 16.02 -8.28
C LEU A 26 9.42 16.85 -8.98
N TRP A 27 8.29 16.27 -9.40
CA TRP A 27 7.28 17.00 -10.20
C TRP A 27 5.82 16.91 -9.76
N ASP A 28 5.46 16.11 -8.74
CA ASP A 28 4.09 16.17 -8.19
C ASP A 28 4.02 15.79 -6.71
N LYS A 29 3.94 16.81 -5.86
CA LYS A 29 3.81 16.68 -4.40
C LYS A 29 2.43 16.15 -3.97
N ASN A 30 1.48 16.04 -4.91
CA ASN A 30 0.12 15.58 -4.69
C ASN A 30 -0.14 14.17 -5.25
N LYS A 31 0.83 13.54 -5.92
CA LYS A 31 0.67 12.17 -6.38
C LYS A 31 0.53 11.28 -5.13
N TYR A 32 -0.46 10.41 -5.19
CA TYR A 32 -0.85 9.53 -4.12
C TYR A 32 0.20 8.42 -3.94
N ASN A 33 0.83 8.31 -2.76
CA ASN A 33 1.72 7.19 -2.43
C ASN A 33 1.00 6.26 -1.43
N PRO A 34 0.47 5.11 -1.87
CA PRO A 34 -0.33 4.23 -1.01
C PRO A 34 0.46 3.66 0.17
N VAL A 35 1.77 3.40 -0.02
CA VAL A 35 2.67 2.89 1.03
C VAL A 35 2.87 3.93 2.14
N LEU A 36 3.08 5.20 1.79
CA LEU A 36 3.18 6.29 2.77
C LEU A 36 1.82 6.57 3.43
N ASN A 37 0.73 6.52 2.67
CA ASN A 37 -0.62 6.71 3.20
C ASN A 37 -0.99 5.60 4.19
N ALA A 38 -0.61 4.35 3.92
CA ALA A 38 -0.75 3.24 4.85
C ALA A 38 -0.06 3.53 6.19
N ALA A 39 1.20 3.97 6.17
CA ALA A 39 1.91 4.33 7.39
C ALA A 39 1.23 5.47 8.17
N GLU A 40 0.77 6.51 7.47
CA GLU A 40 0.05 7.65 8.06
C GLU A 40 -1.28 7.23 8.71
N GLU A 41 -1.99 6.34 8.05
CA GLU A 41 -3.24 5.77 8.53
C GLU A 41 -3.02 4.95 9.80
N VAL A 42 -2.04 4.05 9.82
CA VAL A 42 -1.72 3.26 11.02
C VAL A 42 -1.32 4.18 12.18
N ASN A 43 -0.47 5.19 11.97
CA ASN A 43 -0.08 6.13 13.03
C ASN A 43 -1.26 6.94 13.57
N ARG A 44 -2.15 7.43 12.69
CA ARG A 44 -3.37 8.13 13.12
C ARG A 44 -4.18 7.25 14.07
N TYR A 45 -4.35 5.98 13.75
CA TYR A 45 -5.10 5.04 14.60
C TYR A 45 -4.40 4.69 15.92
N LEU A 46 -3.08 4.51 15.92
CA LEU A 46 -2.32 4.31 17.15
C LEU A 46 -2.35 5.54 18.08
N SER A 47 -2.46 6.74 17.50
CA SER A 47 -2.52 8.01 18.26
C SER A 47 -3.90 8.34 18.83
N THR A 48 -4.98 7.80 18.25
CA THR A 48 -6.33 7.96 18.77
C THR A 48 -6.57 7.01 19.95
N THR A 49 -6.17 7.42 21.15
CA THR A 49 -6.69 6.79 22.38
C THR A 49 -8.20 7.07 22.45
N LEU A 50 -9.03 6.02 22.58
CA LEU A 50 -10.50 6.12 22.60
C LEU A 50 -11.01 7.07 23.70
N ASN A 51 -11.24 8.34 23.36
CA ASN A 51 -12.09 9.23 24.12
C ASN A 51 -13.48 9.22 23.48
N GLY A 52 -14.34 8.30 23.91
CA GLY A 52 -15.75 8.35 23.51
C GLY A 52 -16.51 7.05 23.66
N SER A 53 -17.36 7.00 24.68
CA SER A 53 -18.50 6.09 24.80
C SER A 53 -19.43 6.24 23.58
N SER A 54 -19.67 5.19 22.82
CA SER A 54 -20.71 5.18 21.78
C SER A 54 -21.65 4.01 21.95
N ASN A 55 -22.84 4.32 22.41
CA ASN A 55 -24.05 3.49 22.42
C ASN A 55 -24.65 3.43 21.01
N ASP A 56 -23.94 2.80 20.07
CA ASP A 56 -24.39 2.66 18.67
C ASP A 56 -24.79 1.20 18.37
N ASP A 57 -25.93 1.07 17.71
CA ASP A 57 -26.78 -0.13 17.52
C ASP A 57 -26.43 -0.96 16.26
N GLY A 58 -25.16 -1.03 15.89
CA GLY A 58 -24.65 -2.14 15.08
C GLY A 58 -24.69 -2.00 13.55
N LEU A 59 -24.70 -0.79 12.97
CA LEU A 59 -24.57 -0.61 11.51
C LEU A 59 -23.41 0.29 11.03
N ILE A 60 -22.36 0.50 11.83
CA ILE A 60 -21.20 1.29 11.37
C ILE A 60 -19.90 0.55 11.67
N LEU A 61 -19.52 -0.40 10.81
CA LEU A 61 -18.16 -0.92 10.81
C LEU A 61 -17.17 0.26 10.68
N ASN A 62 -17.41 1.22 9.78
CA ASN A 62 -16.50 2.29 9.40
C ASN A 62 -15.86 3.15 10.52
N ASN A 63 -16.45 3.20 11.72
CA ASN A 63 -15.97 3.98 12.87
C ASN A 63 -15.64 3.12 14.10
N THR A 64 -15.49 1.80 13.93
CA THR A 64 -15.10 0.88 15.01
C THR A 64 -13.62 0.53 14.92
N HIS A 65 -13.03 0.12 16.05
CA HIS A 65 -11.70 -0.52 16.07
C HIS A 65 -11.64 -1.74 15.16
N ALA A 66 -12.74 -2.50 15.01
CA ALA A 66 -12.79 -3.67 14.16
C ALA A 66 -12.67 -3.33 12.67
N ALA A 67 -13.41 -2.36 12.14
CA ALA A 67 -13.24 -2.01 10.73
C ALA A 67 -12.01 -1.15 10.46
N THR A 68 -11.56 -0.41 11.47
CA THR A 68 -10.22 0.19 11.45
C THR A 68 -9.17 -0.90 11.26
N PHE A 69 -9.23 -1.98 12.05
CA PHE A 69 -8.32 -3.10 11.91
C PHE A 69 -8.42 -3.75 10.53
N VAL A 70 -9.63 -3.99 10.02
CA VAL A 70 -9.85 -4.53 8.66
C VAL A 70 -9.26 -3.62 7.57
N LYS A 71 -9.32 -2.29 7.74
CA LYS A 71 -8.70 -1.31 6.83
C LYS A 71 -7.16 -1.31 6.91
N LEU A 72 -6.59 -1.90 7.95
CA LEU A 72 -5.14 -1.97 8.20
C LEU A 72 -4.55 -3.36 7.90
N ILE A 73 -5.32 -4.29 7.35
CA ILE A 73 -4.81 -5.58 6.93
C ILE A 73 -3.93 -5.38 5.67
N ASP A 74 -2.80 -6.07 5.68
CA ASP A 74 -1.85 -6.25 4.58
C ASP A 74 -1.62 -7.77 4.51
N THR A 75 -2.43 -8.44 3.68
CA THR A 75 -2.59 -9.90 3.68
C THR A 75 -1.36 -10.60 3.09
N ASP A 76 -0.75 -10.05 2.06
CA ASP A 76 0.43 -10.62 1.38
C ASP A 76 1.77 -10.02 1.84
N LYS A 77 1.73 -8.98 2.68
CA LYS A 77 2.88 -8.37 3.37
C LYS A 77 3.85 -7.66 2.45
N ASP A 78 3.34 -7.12 1.36
CA ASP A 78 4.12 -6.39 0.37
C ASP A 78 4.32 -4.90 0.74
N GLY A 79 3.59 -4.42 1.76
CA GLY A 79 3.63 -3.05 2.25
C GLY A 79 2.49 -2.15 1.77
N ILE A 80 1.51 -2.70 1.04
CA ILE A 80 0.25 -2.07 0.67
C ILE A 80 -0.87 -2.66 1.54
N LEU A 81 -1.85 -1.85 1.94
CA LEU A 81 -3.01 -2.37 2.68
C LEU A 81 -4.04 -2.94 1.69
N ASP A 82 -4.70 -4.03 2.05
CA ASP A 82 -5.70 -4.72 1.21
C ASP A 82 -6.74 -3.77 0.63
N ARG A 83 -7.18 -2.78 1.42
CA ARG A 83 -8.16 -1.79 0.98
C ARG A 83 -7.66 -0.87 -0.13
N TYR A 84 -6.35 -0.63 -0.21
CA TYR A 84 -5.78 0.21 -1.26
C TYR A 84 -5.70 -0.54 -2.58
N GLU A 85 -5.30 -1.80 -2.50
CA GLU A 85 -5.26 -2.71 -3.65
C GLU A 85 -6.66 -2.99 -4.18
N ALA A 86 -7.59 -3.36 -3.29
CA ALA A 86 -8.96 -3.72 -3.65
C ALA A 86 -9.86 -2.53 -4.03
N ASN A 87 -9.79 -1.40 -3.31
CA ASN A 87 -10.80 -0.32 -3.42
C ASN A 87 -10.27 1.02 -3.92
N MET A 88 -8.95 1.30 -3.86
CA MET A 88 -8.40 2.62 -4.22
C MET A 88 -7.67 2.65 -5.57
N GLY A 89 -7.78 1.58 -6.36
CA GLY A 89 -7.48 1.62 -7.79
C GLY A 89 -6.03 1.38 -8.16
N ILE A 90 -5.24 0.72 -7.30
CA ILE A 90 -3.91 0.21 -7.68
C ILE A 90 -4.08 -0.97 -8.65
N GLY A 91 -5.13 -1.78 -8.47
CA GLY A 91 -5.44 -2.89 -9.36
C GLY A 91 -4.61 -4.15 -9.12
N THR A 92 -3.77 -4.14 -8.08
CA THR A 92 -2.98 -5.28 -7.60
C THR A 92 -3.86 -6.26 -6.80
N ASN A 93 -3.34 -7.45 -6.58
CA ASN A 93 -4.02 -8.51 -5.87
C ASN A 93 -3.54 -8.59 -4.42
N TYR A 94 -4.39 -8.15 -3.49
CA TYR A 94 -4.14 -8.18 -2.04
C TYR A 94 -3.78 -9.53 -1.41
N THR A 95 -3.82 -10.62 -2.17
CA THR A 95 -3.38 -11.96 -1.72
C THR A 95 -2.10 -12.43 -2.40
N ASN A 96 -1.49 -11.59 -3.23
CA ASN A 96 -0.35 -11.91 -4.05
C ASN A 96 0.57 -10.69 -4.17
N ALA A 97 1.66 -10.73 -3.42
CA ALA A 97 2.61 -9.63 -3.30
C ALA A 97 3.29 -9.19 -4.62
N ASP A 98 3.19 -9.95 -5.72
CA ASP A 98 3.77 -9.68 -7.04
C ASP A 98 2.69 -9.94 -8.11
N SER A 99 1.93 -8.91 -8.44
CA SER A 99 0.71 -9.03 -9.25
C SER A 99 0.97 -9.33 -10.73
N ASP A 100 2.10 -8.87 -11.28
CA ASP A 100 2.47 -9.10 -12.68
C ASP A 100 3.42 -10.30 -12.89
N GLY A 101 3.99 -10.82 -11.81
CA GLY A 101 4.83 -12.00 -11.75
C GLY A 101 6.27 -11.76 -12.21
N ASP A 102 6.79 -10.53 -12.12
CA ASP A 102 8.15 -10.19 -12.56
C ASP A 102 9.25 -10.49 -11.51
N GLY A 103 8.85 -10.85 -10.29
CA GLY A 103 9.73 -11.14 -9.17
C GLY A 103 10.01 -9.95 -8.25
N LYS A 104 9.38 -8.79 -8.47
CA LYS A 104 9.36 -7.67 -7.54
C LYS A 104 7.95 -7.51 -6.97
N SER A 105 7.88 -7.06 -5.72
CA SER A 105 6.58 -6.93 -5.08
C SER A 105 5.88 -5.64 -5.49
N ASP A 106 4.55 -5.61 -5.49
CA ASP A 106 3.76 -4.44 -5.92
C ASP A 106 4.13 -3.21 -5.08
N GLY A 107 4.26 -3.38 -3.76
CA GLY A 107 4.73 -2.34 -2.84
C GLY A 107 6.15 -1.86 -3.11
N PHE A 108 7.05 -2.73 -3.60
CA PHE A 108 8.39 -2.33 -4.04
C PHE A 108 8.32 -1.48 -5.30
N GLU A 109 7.50 -1.87 -6.26
CA GLU A 109 7.38 -1.19 -7.55
C GLU A 109 6.77 0.19 -7.42
N ILE A 110 5.68 0.33 -6.66
CA ILE A 110 5.08 1.63 -6.35
C ILE A 110 6.08 2.54 -5.62
N PHE A 111 6.92 1.98 -4.75
CA PHE A 111 7.96 2.76 -4.08
C PHE A 111 9.04 3.27 -5.05
N ASN A 112 9.38 2.47 -6.06
CA ASN A 112 10.39 2.82 -7.07
C ASN A 112 9.80 3.53 -8.30
N ASP A 113 8.51 3.91 -8.27
CA ASP A 113 7.79 4.57 -9.36
C ASP A 113 7.76 3.72 -10.65
N THR A 114 7.70 2.39 -10.50
CA THR A 114 7.37 1.44 -11.57
C THR A 114 5.92 1.01 -11.46
N ASP A 115 5.39 0.39 -12.53
CA ASP A 115 3.99 -0.04 -12.60
C ASP A 115 3.88 -1.49 -12.10
N PRO A 116 3.15 -1.77 -11.00
CA PRO A 116 3.04 -3.11 -10.41
C PRO A 116 2.19 -4.09 -11.24
N LEU A 117 1.61 -3.63 -12.34
CA LEU A 117 0.81 -4.45 -13.25
C LEU A 117 1.54 -4.73 -14.57
N VAL A 118 2.79 -4.27 -14.70
CA VAL A 118 3.54 -4.35 -15.95
C VAL A 118 4.94 -4.87 -15.70
N SER A 119 5.10 -6.16 -15.99
CA SER A 119 6.41 -6.78 -15.95
C SER A 119 7.30 -6.12 -17.03
N PRO A 120 8.45 -5.55 -16.66
CA PRO A 120 9.37 -4.90 -17.60
C PRO A 120 9.98 -5.90 -18.59
N TYR A 121 9.81 -7.20 -18.37
CA TYR A 121 10.30 -8.29 -19.22
C TYR A 121 9.18 -9.08 -19.91
N ASP A 122 7.99 -8.50 -20.07
CA ASP A 122 6.92 -9.13 -20.85
C ASP A 122 7.27 -9.18 -22.34
N TRP A 123 7.95 -10.26 -22.72
CA TRP A 123 8.08 -10.63 -24.12
C TRP A 123 6.79 -11.29 -24.57
N PHE A 124 6.14 -10.70 -25.55
CA PHE A 124 4.98 -11.29 -26.20
C PHE A 124 5.43 -12.02 -27.46
N ASP A 125 4.82 -13.17 -27.73
CA ASP A 125 4.96 -13.82 -29.03
C ASP A 125 4.23 -13.02 -30.12
N LYS A 126 4.36 -13.45 -31.38
CA LYS A 126 3.70 -12.80 -32.52
C LYS A 126 2.16 -12.80 -32.45
N ASN A 127 1.57 -13.57 -31.54
CA ASN A 127 0.13 -13.69 -31.34
C ASN A 127 -0.36 -12.88 -30.13
N GLY A 128 0.55 -12.20 -29.41
CA GLY A 128 0.22 -11.43 -28.21
C GLY A 128 0.14 -12.27 -26.93
N GLU A 129 0.67 -13.50 -26.93
CA GLU A 129 0.75 -14.31 -25.71
C GLU A 129 2.04 -14.04 -24.95
N LYS A 130 1.95 -13.87 -23.62
CA LYS A 130 3.10 -13.63 -22.73
C LYS A 130 4.03 -14.85 -22.70
N ILE A 131 5.28 -14.66 -23.09
CA ILE A 131 6.34 -15.68 -23.07
C ILE A 131 6.90 -15.72 -21.65
N LYS A 132 6.59 -16.79 -20.91
CA LYS A 132 7.25 -17.04 -19.62
C LYS A 132 8.66 -17.57 -19.85
N ILE A 133 9.66 -16.80 -19.44
CA ILE A 133 11.04 -17.29 -19.34
C ILE A 133 11.10 -18.11 -18.06
N VAL A 134 11.11 -19.44 -18.18
CA VAL A 134 11.38 -20.31 -17.03
C VAL A 134 12.86 -20.15 -16.71
N THR A 135 13.18 -19.55 -15.56
CA THR A 135 14.54 -19.53 -15.00
C THR A 135 14.71 -20.65 -13.99
#